data_AF-A0A1U7NAI8-F1
#
_entry.id   AF-A0A1U7NAI8-F1
#
_cell.length_a   1.000
_cell.length_b   1.000
_cell.length_c   1.000
_cell.angle_alpha   90.00
_cell.angle_beta   90.00
_cell.angle_gamma   90.00
#
_symmetry.space_group_name_H-M   'P 1'
#
loop_
_entity.id
_entity.type
_entity.pdbx_description
1 polymer ?
#
loop_
_entity_poly.entity_id
_entity_poly.type
_entity_poly.pdbx_seq_one_letter_code
_entity_poly.pdbx_strand_id
1 'polypeptide(L)'
;MNIDEHIQQAQKQGAFDNLPGQGQPIKLATNAFAGDEALAFDILKQAGFTPSWVDERKEIEADIERTMKAVNRSWQLVEGNYRRDQRWLKAEKTFRESILRVNQNIRTYNLKTPPGIPHLVEINVERELVKMRRLSGI
;
A
#
# COMPACT_ATOMS: atom_id res chain seq x y z
N MET A 1 23.01 6.82 -9.19
CA MET A 1 22.98 5.34 -9.16
C MET A 1 21.80 4.93 -10.00
N ASN A 2 22.10 4.48 -11.21
CA ASN A 2 21.15 4.28 -12.29
C ASN A 2 20.58 2.87 -12.24
N ILE A 3 19.31 2.71 -12.61
CA ILE A 3 18.64 1.42 -12.78
C ILE A 3 19.45 0.49 -13.72
N ASP A 4 20.19 1.07 -14.66
CA ASP A 4 21.12 0.39 -15.56
C ASP A 4 22.17 -0.46 -14.83
N GLU A 5 22.67 -0.01 -13.68
CA GLU A 5 23.72 -0.73 -12.94
C GLU A 5 23.18 -2.02 -12.31
N HIS A 6 21.93 -1.99 -11.83
CA HIS A 6 21.26 -3.18 -11.30
C HIS A 6 20.88 -4.17 -12.40
N ILE A 7 20.44 -3.69 -13.57
CA ILE A 7 20.12 -4.55 -14.73
C ILE A 7 21.39 -5.26 -15.21
N GLN A 8 22.52 -4.55 -15.28
CA GLN A 8 23.79 -5.15 -15.68
C GLN A 8 24.32 -6.15 -14.65
N GLN A 9 24.11 -5.91 -13.34
CA GLN A 9 24.45 -6.89 -12.31
C GLN A 9 23.58 -8.15 -12.39
N ALA A 10 22.29 -8.01 -12.66
CA ALA A 10 21.38 -9.15 -12.84
C ALA A 10 21.73 -9.98 -14.09
N GLN A 11 22.16 -9.34 -15.18
CA GLN A 11 22.68 -10.02 -16.37
C GLN A 11 23.96 -10.80 -16.07
N LYS A 12 24.91 -10.20 -15.33
CA LYS A 12 26.16 -10.87 -14.96
C LYS A 12 25.99 -12.06 -14.03
N GLN A 13 24.89 -12.12 -13.27
CA GLN A 13 24.60 -13.21 -12.34
C GLN A 13 23.90 -14.41 -12.99
N GLY A 14 23.68 -14.39 -14.31
CA GLY A 14 23.02 -15.50 -15.01
C GLY A 14 21.54 -15.64 -14.65
N ALA A 15 20.92 -14.62 -14.06
CA ALA A 15 19.50 -14.63 -13.66
C ALA A 15 18.53 -14.71 -14.85
N PHE A 16 19.05 -14.62 -16.08
CA PHE A 16 18.31 -14.79 -17.34
C PHE A 16 18.50 -16.19 -17.96
N ASP A 17 19.44 -17.00 -17.44
CA ASP A 17 19.74 -18.34 -17.95
C ASP A 17 18.90 -19.41 -17.22
N ASN A 18 17.58 -19.37 -17.41
CA ASN A 18 16.58 -20.45 -17.20
C ASN A 18 15.16 -19.89 -16.98
N LEU A 19 14.79 -18.77 -17.61
CA LEU A 19 13.41 -18.31 -17.52
C LEU A 19 12.47 -19.32 -18.20
N PRO A 20 11.39 -19.79 -17.52
CA PRO A 20 10.41 -20.68 -18.14
C PRO A 20 9.73 -19.94 -19.31
N GLY A 21 10.03 -20.35 -20.54
CA GLY A 21 9.56 -19.68 -21.76
C GLY A 21 10.66 -19.25 -22.74
N GLN A 22 11.92 -19.60 -22.49
CA GLN A 22 13.02 -19.38 -23.45
C GLN A 22 12.63 -19.86 -24.87
N GLY A 23 12.53 -18.93 -25.82
CA GLY A 23 12.18 -19.20 -27.22
C GLY A 23 10.69 -19.10 -27.60
N GLN A 24 9.78 -18.79 -26.66
CA GLN A 24 8.37 -18.57 -26.96
C GLN A 24 8.08 -17.06 -27.21
N PRO A 25 7.25 -16.69 -28.20
CA PRO A 25 6.85 -15.31 -28.42
C PRO A 25 6.19 -14.73 -27.16
N ILE A 26 6.75 -13.64 -26.63
CA ILE A 26 6.21 -12.93 -25.48
C ILE A 26 4.80 -12.45 -25.84
N LYS A 27 3.78 -12.94 -25.12
CA LYS A 27 2.41 -12.40 -25.21
C LYS A 27 2.40 -11.04 -24.52
N LEU A 28 2.76 -10.00 -25.28
CA LEU A 28 2.60 -8.61 -24.88
C LEU A 28 1.10 -8.33 -24.74
N ALA A 29 0.58 -8.41 -23.52
CA ALA A 29 -0.71 -7.82 -23.21
C ALA A 29 -0.58 -6.33 -23.54
N THR A 30 -1.25 -5.92 -24.61
CA THR A 30 -1.03 -4.67 -25.32
C THR A 30 -1.51 -3.51 -24.46
N ASN A 31 -0.66 -3.01 -23.58
CA ASN A 31 -0.81 -1.69 -23.01
C ASN A 31 0.21 -0.78 -23.70
N ALA A 32 -0.17 -0.19 -24.83
CA ALA A 32 0.70 0.62 -25.70
C ALA A 32 1.24 1.91 -25.03
N PHE A 33 0.85 2.16 -23.77
CA PHE A 33 1.33 3.26 -22.92
C PHE A 33 2.30 2.82 -21.83
N ALA A 34 2.49 1.51 -21.65
CA ALA A 34 3.37 0.95 -20.64
C ALA A 34 4.67 0.56 -21.34
N GLY A 35 5.66 1.46 -21.34
CA GLY A 35 6.95 1.27 -22.01
C GLY A 35 7.77 0.10 -21.44
N ASP A 36 9.05 0.05 -21.80
CA ASP A 36 10.02 -1.01 -21.44
C ASP A 36 10.03 -1.41 -19.95
N GLU A 37 9.62 -0.50 -19.06
CA GLU A 37 9.50 -0.71 -17.62
C GLU A 37 8.44 -1.77 -17.25
N ALA A 38 7.30 -1.83 -17.93
CA ALA A 38 6.25 -2.81 -17.66
C ALA A 38 6.70 -4.24 -18.00
N LEU A 39 7.48 -4.38 -19.09
CA LEU A 39 8.10 -5.65 -19.46
C LEU A 39 9.14 -6.08 -18.40
N ALA A 40 9.95 -5.15 -17.89
CA ALA A 40 10.89 -5.43 -16.81
C ALA A 40 10.17 -5.90 -15.52
N PHE A 41 9.03 -5.28 -15.16
CA PHE A 41 8.24 -5.70 -13.99
C PHE A 41 7.61 -7.08 -14.15
N ASP A 42 7.10 -7.40 -15.35
CA ASP A 42 6.54 -8.72 -15.64
C ASP A 42 7.61 -9.82 -15.61
N ILE A 43 8.82 -9.53 -16.09
CA ILE A 43 9.96 -10.44 -16.02
C ILE A 43 10.39 -10.68 -14.55
N LEU A 44 10.49 -9.62 -13.73
CA LEU A 44 10.83 -9.74 -12.30
C LEU A 44 9.80 -10.57 -11.53
N LYS A 45 8.51 -10.33 -11.81
CA LYS A 45 7.40 -11.09 -11.23
C LYS A 45 7.46 -12.57 -11.64
N GLN A 46 7.83 -12.87 -12.88
CA GLN A 46 8.02 -14.24 -13.38
C GLN A 46 9.25 -14.94 -12.78
N ALA A 47 10.30 -14.19 -12.43
CA ALA A 47 11.51 -14.70 -11.78
C ALA A 47 11.37 -14.92 -10.25
N GLY A 48 10.18 -14.71 -9.68
CA GLY A 48 9.91 -14.88 -8.25
C GLY A 48 10.38 -13.71 -7.36
N PHE A 49 10.90 -12.64 -7.95
CA PHE A 49 11.27 -11.42 -7.23
C PHE A 49 10.09 -10.45 -7.23
N THR A 50 9.29 -10.51 -6.16
CA THR A 50 8.23 -9.50 -5.95
C THR A 50 8.91 -8.16 -5.65
N PRO A 51 8.60 -7.08 -6.40
CA PRO A 51 9.13 -5.77 -6.08
C PRO A 51 8.74 -5.34 -4.66
N SER A 52 9.66 -4.74 -3.90
CA SER A 52 9.45 -4.37 -2.49
C SER A 52 8.19 -3.54 -2.24
N TRP A 53 7.80 -2.70 -3.20
CA TRP A 53 6.60 -1.88 -3.11
C TRP A 53 5.29 -2.71 -3.03
N VAL A 54 5.24 -3.92 -3.59
CA VAL A 54 4.03 -4.76 -3.53
C VAL A 54 3.75 -5.18 -2.09
N ASP A 55 4.77 -5.59 -1.35
CA ASP A 55 4.62 -6.04 0.02
C ASP A 55 4.45 -4.85 0.98
N GLU A 56 5.15 -3.72 0.74
CA GLU A 56 4.92 -2.46 1.45
C GLU A 56 3.44 -2.02 1.33
N ARG A 57 2.84 -2.15 0.14
CA ARG A 57 1.42 -1.82 -0.07
C ARG A 57 0.49 -2.72 0.76
N LYS A 58 0.72 -4.03 0.75
CA LYS A 58 -0.09 -4.98 1.55
C LYS A 58 0.01 -4.68 3.04
N GLU A 59 1.20 -4.32 3.52
CA GLU A 59 1.40 -3.95 4.92
C GLU A 59 0.64 -2.69 5.30
N ILE A 60 0.69 -1.64 4.44
CA ILE A 60 -0.09 -0.41 4.63
C ILE A 60 -1.60 -0.70 4.65
N GLU A 61 -2.09 -1.50 3.70
CA GLU A 61 -3.51 -1.89 3.63
C GLU A 61 -3.94 -2.64 4.90
N ALA A 62 -3.12 -3.56 5.40
CA ALA A 62 -3.37 -4.30 6.64
C ALA A 62 -3.34 -3.39 7.88
N ASP A 63 -2.43 -2.41 7.92
CA ASP A 63 -2.37 -1.40 8.99
C ASP A 63 -3.61 -0.51 9.03
N ILE A 64 -4.09 -0.08 7.87
CA ILE A 64 -5.34 0.67 7.72
C ILE A 64 -6.49 -0.16 8.28
N GLU A 65 -6.62 -1.41 7.83
CA GLU A 65 -7.70 -2.29 8.26
C GLU A 65 -7.68 -2.51 9.78
N ARG A 66 -6.51 -2.81 10.38
CA ARG A 66 -6.36 -2.97 11.83
C ARG A 66 -6.77 -1.71 12.59
N THR A 67 -6.30 -0.55 12.12
CA THR A 67 -6.56 0.75 12.74
C THR A 67 -8.05 1.09 12.71
N MET A 68 -8.71 0.90 11.55
CA MET A 68 -10.14 1.13 11.38
C MET A 68 -10.98 0.14 12.20
N LYS A 69 -10.63 -1.15 12.22
CA LYS A 69 -11.31 -2.16 13.06
C LYS A 69 -11.19 -1.87 14.55
N ALA A 70 -10.05 -1.36 15.00
CA ALA A 70 -9.85 -1.01 16.41
C ALA A 70 -10.77 0.14 16.84
N VAL A 71 -10.76 1.26 16.10
CA VAL A 71 -11.59 2.43 16.45
C VAL A 71 -13.09 2.13 16.30
N ASN A 72 -13.49 1.37 15.28
CA ASN A 72 -14.89 0.98 15.09
C ASN A 72 -15.38 0.11 16.26
N ARG A 73 -14.58 -0.84 16.75
CA ARG A 73 -14.94 -1.63 17.93
C ARG A 73 -15.11 -0.75 19.17
N SER A 74 -14.21 0.21 19.39
CA SER A 74 -14.35 1.16 20.50
C SER A 74 -15.59 2.02 20.36
N TRP A 75 -15.95 2.44 19.14
CA TRP A 75 -17.16 3.20 18.85
C TRP A 75 -18.45 2.43 19.19
N GLN A 76 -18.52 1.13 18.87
CA GLN A 76 -19.68 0.28 19.19
C GLN A 76 -19.94 0.12 20.70
N LEU A 77 -18.95 0.40 21.54
CA LEU A 77 -19.04 0.30 23.00
C LEU A 77 -19.44 1.62 23.67
N VAL A 78 -19.60 2.69 22.89
CA VAL A 78 -19.98 4.00 23.41
C VAL A 78 -21.46 4.02 23.73
N GLU A 79 -21.78 4.29 24.99
CA GLU A 79 -23.15 4.47 25.47
C GLU A 79 -23.34 5.93 25.88
N GLY A 80 -24.24 6.64 25.19
CA GLY A 80 -24.56 8.04 25.49
C GLY A 80 -23.54 9.05 24.94
N ASN A 81 -23.08 9.98 25.77
CA ASN A 81 -22.26 11.11 25.31
C ASN A 81 -20.80 10.70 25.09
N TYR A 82 -20.44 10.42 23.84
CA TYR A 82 -19.08 10.05 23.42
C TYR A 82 -18.00 11.04 23.86
N ARG A 83 -18.34 12.34 24.05
CA ARG A 83 -17.38 13.36 24.50
C ARG A 83 -16.95 13.17 25.96
N ARG A 84 -17.68 12.37 26.73
CA ARG A 84 -17.37 12.05 28.14
C ARG A 84 -16.91 10.61 28.33
N ASP A 85 -17.03 9.74 27.33
CA ASP A 85 -16.56 8.36 27.43
C ASP A 85 -15.03 8.31 27.33
N GLN A 86 -14.37 8.02 28.45
CA GLN A 86 -12.90 7.95 28.53
C GLN A 86 -12.29 6.86 27.64
N ARG A 87 -13.01 5.76 27.42
CA ARG A 87 -12.57 4.67 26.53
C ARG A 87 -12.57 5.16 25.09
N TRP A 88 -13.61 5.89 24.70
CA TRP A 88 -13.67 6.53 23.39
C TRP A 88 -12.58 7.58 23.22
N LEU A 89 -12.41 8.51 24.16
CA LEU A 89 -11.39 9.56 24.06
C LEU A 89 -9.98 8.98 23.91
N LYS A 90 -9.68 7.89 24.62
CA LYS A 90 -8.43 7.15 24.46
C LYS A 90 -8.33 6.50 23.06
N ALA A 91 -9.39 5.82 22.62
CA ALA A 91 -9.42 5.17 21.30
C ALA A 91 -9.27 6.19 20.16
N GLU A 92 -9.93 7.34 20.24
CA GLU A 92 -9.83 8.44 19.28
C GLU A 92 -8.38 8.97 19.22
N LYS A 93 -7.74 9.18 20.38
CA LYS A 93 -6.33 9.60 20.43
C LYS A 93 -5.42 8.57 19.76
N THR A 94 -5.55 7.29 20.12
CA THR A 94 -4.75 6.20 19.52
C THR A 94 -5.01 6.05 18.01
N PHE A 95 -6.25 6.24 17.56
CA PHE A 95 -6.61 6.25 16.15
C PHE A 95 -5.91 7.38 15.40
N ARG A 96 -5.94 8.61 15.94
CA ARG A 96 -5.26 9.77 15.37
C ARG A 96 -3.76 9.53 15.21
N GLU A 97 -3.09 9.04 16.24
CA GLU A 97 -1.66 8.70 16.21
C GLU A 97 -1.35 7.60 15.17
N SER A 98 -2.22 6.58 15.08
CA SER A 98 -2.04 5.48 14.13
C SER A 98 -2.22 5.96 12.68
N ILE A 99 -3.20 6.82 12.39
CA ILE A 99 -3.39 7.40 11.06
C ILE A 99 -2.22 8.29 10.65
N LEU A 100 -1.60 9.04 11.58
CA LEU A 100 -0.40 9.81 11.27
C LEU A 100 0.74 8.89 10.79
N ARG A 101 0.97 7.77 11.48
CA ARG A 101 1.98 6.77 11.08
C ARG A 101 1.64 6.14 9.73
N VAL A 102 0.39 5.74 9.52
CA VAL A 102 -0.08 5.18 8.24
C VAL A 102 0.14 6.17 7.10
N ASN A 103 -0.23 7.44 7.28
CA ASN A 103 -0.03 8.46 6.24
C ASN A 103 1.46 8.73 5.96
N GLN A 104 2.34 8.60 6.96
CA GLN A 104 3.78 8.66 6.75
C GLN A 104 4.28 7.48 5.89
N ASN A 105 3.76 6.27 6.13
CA ASN A 105 4.08 5.09 5.33
C ASN A 105 3.54 5.23 3.89
N ILE A 106 2.32 5.74 3.72
CA ILE A 106 1.74 6.06 2.40
C ILE A 106 2.61 7.04 1.63
N ARG A 107 3.07 8.13 2.28
CA ARG A 107 3.98 9.08 1.65
C ARG A 107 5.29 8.43 1.22
N THR A 108 5.88 7.64 2.10
CA THR A 108 7.13 6.90 1.81
C THR A 108 6.95 5.94 0.64
N TYR A 109 5.84 5.20 0.63
CA TYR A 109 5.47 4.29 -0.46
C TYR A 109 5.31 5.07 -1.78
N ASN A 110 4.52 6.14 -1.79
CA ASN A 110 4.29 6.95 -3.00
C ASN A 110 5.59 7.54 -3.56
N LEU A 111 6.56 7.90 -2.71
CA LEU A 111 7.87 8.40 -3.17
C LEU A 111 8.73 7.32 -3.84
N LYS A 112 8.56 6.05 -3.45
CA LYS A 112 9.27 4.90 -4.03
C LYS A 112 8.54 4.31 -5.24
N THR A 113 7.28 4.68 -5.44
CA THR A 113 6.40 4.05 -6.42
C THR A 113 6.80 4.49 -7.83
N PRO A 114 7.11 3.55 -8.76
CA PRO A 114 7.44 3.89 -10.12
C PRO A 114 6.27 4.52 -10.89
N PRO A 115 6.55 5.25 -11.99
CA PRO A 115 5.51 5.75 -12.89
C PRO A 115 4.56 4.64 -13.36
N GLY A 116 3.26 4.94 -13.45
CA GLY A 116 2.24 3.99 -13.91
C GLY A 116 1.65 3.10 -12.82
N ILE A 117 2.24 3.05 -11.62
CA ILE A 117 1.64 2.38 -10.46
C ILE A 117 0.77 3.37 -9.67
N PRO A 118 -0.49 3.01 -9.33
CA PRO A 118 -1.36 3.91 -8.57
C PRO A 118 -0.79 4.23 -7.18
N HIS A 119 -0.69 5.53 -6.89
CA HIS A 119 -0.38 6.02 -5.55
C HIS A 119 -1.53 5.76 -4.57
N LEU A 120 -1.17 5.56 -3.30
CA LEU A 120 -2.13 5.47 -2.21
C LEU A 120 -2.56 6.87 -1.74
N VAL A 121 -3.82 7.00 -1.33
CA VAL A 121 -4.38 8.26 -0.84
C VAL A 121 -4.28 8.32 0.68
N GLU A 122 -3.82 9.44 1.21
CA GLU A 122 -3.77 9.67 2.65
C GLU A 122 -5.16 9.69 3.28
N ILE A 123 -5.24 9.18 4.50
CA ILE A 123 -6.48 9.13 5.27
C ILE A 123 -6.65 10.43 6.03
N ASN A 124 -7.79 11.10 5.79
CA ASN A 124 -8.20 12.24 6.58
C ASN A 124 -8.93 11.76 7.84
N VAL A 125 -8.27 11.88 8.99
CA VAL A 125 -8.78 11.40 10.28
C VAL A 125 -10.12 12.04 10.66
N GLU A 126 -10.30 13.34 10.43
CA GLU A 126 -11.55 14.03 10.76
C GLU A 126 -12.71 13.53 9.92
N ARG A 127 -12.46 13.32 8.63
CA ARG A 127 -13.47 12.77 7.71
C ARG A 127 -13.94 11.40 8.18
N GLU A 128 -13.03 10.52 8.59
CA GLU A 128 -13.39 9.19 9.08
C GLU A 128 -14.15 9.24 10.40
N LEU A 129 -13.71 10.08 11.35
CA LEU A 129 -14.43 10.27 12.62
C LEU A 129 -15.83 10.88 12.42
N VAL A 130 -15.99 11.82 11.48
CA VAL A 130 -17.31 12.37 11.12
C VAL A 130 -18.21 11.31 10.50
N LYS A 131 -17.68 10.46 9.60
CA LYS A 131 -18.45 9.35 9.02
C LYS A 131 -18.94 8.39 10.11
N MET A 132 -18.09 8.00 11.05
CA MET A 132 -18.47 7.10 12.16
C MET A 132 -19.62 7.68 12.98
N ARG A 133 -19.53 8.97 13.33
CA ARG A 133 -20.58 9.69 14.08
C ARG A 133 -21.89 9.75 13.31
N ARG A 134 -21.85 10.11 12.02
CA ARG A 134 -23.04 10.21 11.16
C ARG A 134 -23.77 8.88 10.98
N LEU A 135 -23.03 7.77 10.85
CA LEU A 135 -23.62 6.44 10.69
C LEU A 135 -24.36 5.96 11.94
N SER A 136 -24.07 6.53 13.11
CA SER A 136 -24.69 6.15 14.38
C SER A 136 -25.84 7.06 14.82
N GLY A 137 -26.15 8.13 14.08
CA GLY A 137 -27.33 8.96 14.34
C GLY A 137 -27.29 9.78 15.64
N ILE A 138 -26.11 10.02 16.21
CA ILE A 138 -25.88 10.85 17.42
C ILE A 138 -25.17 12.15 17.04
#